data_AF-A0A2V7MXJ5-F1
#
_entry.id   AF-A0A2V7MXJ5-F1
#
_cell.length_a   1.000
_cell.length_b   1.000
_cell.length_c   1.000
_cell.angle_alpha   90.00
_cell.angle_beta   90.00
_cell.angle_gamma   90.00
#
_symmetry.space_group_name_H-M   'P 1'
#
loop_
_entity.id
_entity.type
_entity.pdbx_description
1 polymer ?
#
loop_
_entity_poly.entity_id
_entity_poly.type
_entity_poly.pdbx_seq_one_letter_code
_entity_poly.pdbx_strand_id
1 'polypeptide(L)'
;MTSPPTPEARLRAAKIIHGALIAGSLMFLLVTTRVQRTTAPAGVDSLTRPLTYAGLALLGTALVLLRILPSPDPAPAPGQSPDQWWVASQGRLIVMWAVVDGAALFNAVIWFLTRERTPLAAAAAAIVVLFALRPGRYLDQS
;
A
#
# COMPACT_ATOMS: atom_id res chain seq x y z
N MET A 1 -13.51 -30.23 -8.95
CA MET A 1 -12.33 -29.60 -9.59
C MET A 1 -12.79 -28.26 -10.13
N THR A 2 -12.38 -27.14 -9.54
CA THR A 2 -12.67 -25.80 -10.09
C THR A 2 -11.67 -25.50 -11.19
N SER A 3 -12.13 -25.12 -12.38
CA SER A 3 -11.28 -24.69 -13.47
C SER A 3 -10.33 -23.56 -13.03
N PRO A 4 -9.10 -23.50 -13.56
CA PRO A 4 -8.16 -22.43 -13.21
C PRO A 4 -8.78 -21.05 -13.50
N PRO A 5 -8.57 -20.06 -12.61
CA PRO A 5 -9.16 -18.74 -12.77
C PRO A 5 -8.62 -18.05 -14.03
N THR A 6 -9.54 -17.51 -14.83
CA THR A 6 -9.22 -16.78 -16.07
C THR A 6 -8.43 -15.49 -15.78
N PRO A 7 -7.70 -14.95 -16.76
CA PRO A 7 -6.98 -13.67 -16.60
C PRO A 7 -7.87 -12.52 -16.13
N GLU A 8 -9.10 -12.46 -16.62
CA GLU A 8 -10.10 -11.47 -16.21
C GLU A 8 -10.49 -11.61 -14.73
N ALA A 9 -10.65 -12.85 -14.26
CA ALA A 9 -10.95 -13.12 -12.85
C ALA A 9 -9.79 -12.70 -11.94
N ARG A 10 -8.54 -12.94 -12.37
CA ARG A 10 -7.33 -12.52 -11.64
C ARG A 10 -7.18 -11.00 -11.59
N LEU A 11 -7.40 -10.32 -12.71
CA LEU A 11 -7.43 -8.86 -12.76
C LEU A 11 -8.51 -8.29 -11.84
N ARG A 12 -9.71 -8.88 -11.85
CA ARG A 12 -10.81 -8.45 -10.97
C ARG A 12 -10.41 -8.62 -9.51
N ALA A 13 -9.85 -9.76 -9.13
CA ALA A 13 -9.34 -9.99 -7.78
C ALA A 13 -8.26 -8.97 -7.39
N ALA A 14 -7.31 -8.70 -8.27
CA ALA A 14 -6.25 -7.72 -8.07
C ALA A 14 -6.80 -6.30 -7.86
N LYS A 15 -7.79 -5.88 -8.66
CA LYS A 15 -8.51 -4.60 -8.48
C LYS A 15 -9.23 -4.53 -7.12
N ILE A 16 -9.88 -5.61 -6.72
CA ILE A 16 -10.58 -5.69 -5.42
C ILE A 16 -9.59 -5.58 -4.27
N ILE A 17 -8.50 -6.34 -4.29
CA ILE A 17 -7.46 -6.32 -3.24
C ILE A 17 -6.87 -4.91 -3.14
N HIS A 18 -6.45 -4.34 -4.26
CA HIS A 18 -5.86 -3.00 -4.29
C HIS A 18 -6.84 -1.93 -3.80
N GLY A 19 -8.09 -1.99 -4.24
CA GLY A 19 -9.15 -1.09 -3.78
C GLY A 19 -9.43 -1.23 -2.29
N ALA A 20 -9.41 -2.45 -1.75
CA ALA A 20 -9.61 -2.71 -0.33
C ALA A 20 -8.47 -2.15 0.54
N LEU A 21 -7.21 -2.25 0.09
CA LEU A 21 -6.06 -1.67 0.80
C LEU A 21 -6.20 -0.13 0.89
N ILE A 22 -6.46 0.52 -0.24
CA ILE A 22 -6.67 1.98 -0.27
C ILE A 22 -7.85 2.39 0.61
N ALA A 23 -9.00 1.73 0.45
CA ALA A 23 -10.20 2.05 1.21
C ALA A 23 -9.98 1.83 2.72
N GLY A 24 -9.30 0.74 3.11
CA GLY A 24 -8.95 0.44 4.49
C GLY A 24 -8.05 1.50 5.11
N SER A 25 -6.98 1.88 4.41
CA SER A 25 -6.07 2.95 4.83
C SER A 25 -6.77 4.31 4.99
N LEU A 26 -7.64 4.68 4.04
CA LEU A 26 -8.43 5.91 4.12
C LEU A 26 -9.45 5.88 5.26
N MET A 27 -10.16 4.76 5.42
CA MET A 27 -11.12 4.56 6.51
C MET A 27 -10.43 4.66 7.86
N PHE A 28 -9.25 4.05 8.01
CA PHE A 28 -8.47 4.13 9.23
C PHE A 28 -8.10 5.57 9.59
N LEU A 29 -7.60 6.34 8.63
CA LEU A 29 -7.31 7.77 8.82
C LEU A 29 -8.55 8.57 9.20
N LEU A 30 -9.69 8.32 8.54
CA LEU A 30 -10.94 9.00 8.83
C LEU A 30 -11.40 8.73 10.28
N VAL A 31 -11.39 7.47 10.70
CA VAL A 31 -11.80 7.06 12.06
C VAL A 31 -10.85 7.64 13.10
N THR A 32 -9.54 7.49 12.91
CA THR A 32 -8.54 8.01 13.86
C THR A 32 -8.60 9.53 13.98
N THR A 33 -8.83 10.26 12.89
CA THR A 33 -9.12 11.71 12.91
C THR A 33 -10.33 12.02 13.77
N ARG A 34 -11.41 11.25 13.60
CA ARG A 34 -12.66 11.47 14.34
C ARG A 34 -12.49 11.21 15.83
N VAL A 35 -11.75 10.17 16.20
CA VAL A 35 -11.46 9.78 17.58
C VAL A 35 -10.55 10.79 18.27
N GLN A 36 -9.52 11.32 17.60
CA GLN A 36 -8.63 12.33 18.19
C GLN A 36 -9.38 13.59 18.65
N ARG A 37 -10.49 13.95 17.99
CA ARG A 37 -11.31 15.11 18.37
C ARG A 37 -12.02 14.93 19.71
N THR A 38 -12.17 13.70 20.19
CA THR A 38 -12.94 13.36 21.40
C THR A 38 -12.08 12.75 22.50
N THR A 39 -10.79 12.55 22.26
CA THR A 39 -9.88 11.88 23.20
C THR A 39 -8.70 12.80 23.53
N ALA A 40 -8.12 12.69 24.72
CA ALA A 40 -6.88 13.37 25.08
C ALA A 40 -5.68 12.81 24.29
N PRO A 41 -4.56 13.56 24.16
CA PRO A 41 -3.33 13.03 23.57
C PRO A 41 -2.84 11.79 24.34
N ALA A 42 -2.25 10.83 23.63
CA ALA A 42 -1.53 9.76 24.30
C ALA A 42 -0.28 10.39 24.96
N GLY A 43 -0.02 10.09 26.24
CA GLY A 43 1.14 10.62 26.98
C GLY A 43 2.46 10.00 26.53
N VAL A 44 2.81 10.16 25.26
CA VAL A 44 3.96 9.53 24.57
C VAL A 44 5.03 10.54 24.15
N ASP A 45 5.14 11.67 24.85
CA ASP A 45 6.01 12.79 24.48
C ASP A 45 7.47 12.34 24.28
N SER A 46 8.00 11.52 25.20
CA SER A 46 9.37 10.97 25.11
C SER A 46 9.59 10.03 23.91
N LEU A 47 8.52 9.41 23.41
CA LEU A 47 8.56 8.49 22.28
C LEU A 47 8.23 9.15 20.94
N THR A 48 7.83 10.42 20.94
CA THR A 48 7.38 11.11 19.71
C THR A 48 8.44 11.13 18.62
N ARG A 49 9.69 11.50 18.96
CA ARG A 49 10.81 11.50 18.01
C ARG A 49 11.18 10.10 17.51
N PRO A 50 11.45 9.10 18.37
CA PRO A 50 11.83 7.78 17.89
C PRO A 50 10.72 7.11 17.07
N LEU A 51 9.44 7.29 17.44
CA LEU A 51 8.32 6.80 16.64
C LEU A 51 8.26 7.46 15.26
N THR A 52 8.45 8.78 15.20
CA THR A 52 8.48 9.51 13.92
C THR A 52 9.60 8.99 13.02
N TYR A 53 10.82 8.81 13.55
CA TYR A 53 11.92 8.25 12.78
C TYR A 53 11.68 6.80 12.36
N ALA A 54 11.07 5.98 13.21
CA ALA A 54 10.68 4.63 12.86
C ALA A 54 9.66 4.61 11.70
N GLY A 55 8.67 5.50 11.73
CA GLY A 55 7.68 5.64 10.66
C GLY A 55 8.30 6.07 9.33
N LEU A 56 9.22 7.04 9.37
CA LEU A 56 9.97 7.48 8.19
C LEU A 56 10.92 6.41 7.66
N ALA A 57 11.62 5.69 8.54
CA ALA A 57 12.50 4.59 8.17
C ALA A 57 11.71 3.44 7.53
N LEU A 58 10.53 3.13 8.04
CA LEU A 58 9.64 2.12 7.46
C LEU A 58 9.16 2.53 6.07
N LEU A 59 8.72 3.78 5.91
CA LEU A 59 8.35 4.31 4.59
C LEU A 59 9.53 4.29 3.62
N GLY A 60 10.71 4.76 4.06
CA GLY A 60 11.92 4.73 3.25
C GLY A 60 12.29 3.31 2.82
N THR A 61 12.21 2.34 3.74
CA THR A 61 12.46 0.92 3.47
C THR A 61 11.44 0.37 2.47
N ALA A 62 10.16 0.69 2.61
CA ALA A 62 9.12 0.31 1.66
C ALA A 62 9.43 0.85 0.25
N LEU A 63 9.81 2.13 0.13
CA LEU A 63 10.16 2.74 -1.15
C LEU A 63 11.42 2.13 -1.77
N VAL A 64 12.43 1.81 -0.96
CA VAL A 64 13.64 1.12 -1.41
C VAL A 64 13.31 -0.30 -1.89
N LEU A 65 12.47 -1.03 -1.15
CA LEU A 65 12.01 -2.36 -1.56
C LEU A 65 11.27 -2.30 -2.90
N LEU A 66 10.44 -1.29 -3.16
CA LEU A 66 9.80 -1.10 -4.46
C LEU A 66 10.79 -0.89 -5.61
N ARG A 67 12.01 -0.40 -5.34
CA ARG A 67 13.07 -0.24 -6.33
C ARG A 67 13.91 -1.50 -6.51
N ILE A 68 14.13 -2.24 -5.42
CA ILE A 68 14.96 -3.45 -5.42
C ILE A 68 14.21 -4.65 -5.95
N LEU A 69 12.93 -4.83 -5.55
CA LEU A 69 12.08 -5.84 -6.17
C LEU A 69 11.92 -5.42 -7.63
N PRO A 70 12.32 -6.26 -8.61
CA PRO A 70 12.04 -5.92 -10.00
C PRO A 70 10.55 -5.58 -10.15
N SER A 71 10.18 -4.59 -10.96
CA SER A 71 8.74 -4.42 -11.22
C SER A 71 8.32 -5.54 -12.17
N PRO A 72 7.15 -6.18 -12.01
CA PRO A 72 6.60 -6.94 -13.11
C PRO A 72 6.47 -6.02 -14.33
N ASP A 73 6.97 -6.46 -15.49
CA ASP A 73 6.84 -5.66 -16.69
C ASP A 73 5.36 -5.36 -16.96
N PRO A 74 5.01 -4.11 -17.33
CA PRO A 74 3.63 -3.72 -17.61
C PRO A 74 3.01 -4.38 -18.84
N ALA A 75 3.80 -5.12 -19.62
CA ALA A 75 3.33 -5.93 -20.73
C ALA A 75 3.88 -7.36 -20.63
N PRO A 76 3.13 -8.38 -21.08
CA PRO A 76 3.67 -9.72 -21.28
C PRO A 76 4.87 -9.69 -22.23
N ALA A 77 5.88 -10.52 -21.96
CA ALA A 77 7.01 -10.67 -22.87
C ALA A 77 6.53 -11.18 -24.25
N PRO A 78 7.26 -10.93 -25.35
CA PRO A 78 6.89 -11.44 -26.68
C PRO A 78 6.66 -12.96 -26.64
N GLY A 79 5.44 -13.39 -26.99
CA GLY A 79 5.04 -14.81 -26.96
C GLY A 79 4.48 -15.32 -25.62
N GLN A 80 4.50 -14.52 -24.56
CA GLN A 80 3.88 -14.86 -23.27
C GLN A 80 2.38 -14.53 -23.30
N SER A 81 1.55 -15.49 -22.88
CA SER A 81 0.10 -15.21 -22.77
C SER A 81 -0.20 -14.32 -21.55
N PRO A 82 -1.28 -13.52 -21.59
CA PRO A 82 -1.70 -12.72 -20.43
C PRO A 82 -1.92 -13.56 -19.16
N ASP A 83 -2.38 -14.82 -19.29
CA ASP A 83 -2.56 -15.71 -18.13
C ASP A 83 -1.23 -16.09 -17.48
N GLN A 84 -0.23 -16.44 -18.30
CA GLN A 84 1.11 -16.77 -17.81
C GLN A 84 1.76 -15.58 -17.10
N TRP A 85 1.54 -14.36 -17.60
CA TRP A 85 2.01 -13.15 -16.93
C TRP A 85 1.31 -12.96 -15.58
N TRP A 86 -0.01 -13.10 -15.50
CA TRP A 86 -0.75 -12.97 -14.23
C TRP A 86 -0.32 -14.01 -13.20
N VAL A 87 -0.09 -15.27 -13.60
CA VAL A 87 0.43 -16.32 -12.71
C VAL A 87 1.76 -15.90 -12.09
N ALA A 88 2.68 -15.35 -12.89
CA ALA A 88 4.02 -14.97 -12.43
C ALA A 88 4.04 -13.67 -11.61
N SER A 89 3.17 -12.72 -11.94
CA SER A 89 3.26 -11.32 -11.45
C SER A 89 2.32 -11.01 -10.29
N GLN A 90 1.18 -11.72 -10.16
CA GLN A 90 0.11 -11.35 -9.22
C GLN A 90 0.58 -11.31 -7.76
N GLY A 91 1.26 -12.36 -7.29
CA GLY A 91 1.70 -12.43 -5.89
C GLY A 91 2.66 -11.29 -5.54
N ARG A 92 3.53 -10.94 -6.47
CA ARG A 92 4.50 -9.86 -6.31
C ARG A 92 3.86 -8.48 -6.25
N LEU A 93 2.87 -8.22 -7.10
CA LEU A 93 2.08 -6.98 -7.05
C LEU A 93 1.39 -6.84 -5.69
N ILE A 94 0.77 -7.92 -5.19
CA ILE A 94 0.12 -7.93 -3.89
C ILE A 94 1.12 -7.63 -2.76
N VAL A 95 2.31 -8.23 -2.79
CA VAL A 95 3.38 -7.95 -1.81
C VAL A 95 3.81 -6.49 -1.87
N MET A 96 4.03 -5.93 -3.07
CA MET A 96 4.39 -4.53 -3.24
C MET A 96 3.31 -3.60 -2.67
N TRP A 97 2.03 -3.88 -2.92
CA TRP A 97 0.92 -3.11 -2.36
C TRP A 97 0.85 -3.22 -0.84
N ALA A 98 0.97 -4.43 -0.28
CA ALA A 98 0.90 -4.67 1.15
C ALA A 98 2.04 -3.99 1.92
N VAL A 99 3.25 -3.94 1.36
CA VAL A 99 4.40 -3.25 1.96
C VAL A 99 4.14 -1.74 2.07
N VAL A 100 3.59 -1.14 1.01
CA VAL A 100 3.25 0.30 1.01
C VAL A 100 2.08 0.61 1.95
N ASP A 101 1.05 -0.24 1.93
CA ASP A 101 -0.11 -0.11 2.82
C ASP A 101 0.31 -0.24 4.30
N GLY A 102 1.18 -1.19 4.63
CA GLY A 102 1.74 -1.33 5.97
C GLY A 102 2.49 -0.08 6.43
N ALA A 103 3.28 0.54 5.55
CA ALA A 103 3.93 1.82 5.86
C ALA A 103 2.92 2.97 6.06
N ALA A 104 1.83 2.99 5.29
CA ALA A 104 0.76 3.97 5.44
C ALA A 104 0.05 3.84 6.80
N LEU A 105 -0.41 2.63 7.14
CA LEU A 105 -1.12 2.34 8.39
C LEU A 105 -0.24 2.58 9.60
N PHE A 106 1.02 2.16 9.56
CA PHE A 106 1.96 2.36 10.67
C PHE A 106 2.18 3.85 10.95
N ASN A 107 2.38 4.67 9.90
CA ASN A 107 2.51 6.11 10.05
C ASN A 107 1.20 6.77 10.51
N ALA A 108 0.04 6.26 10.08
CA ALA A 108 -1.26 6.72 10.58
C ALA A 108 -1.46 6.41 12.07
N VAL A 109 -0.99 5.26 12.56
CA VAL A 109 -0.98 4.93 14.00
C VAL A 109 -0.05 5.86 14.78
N ILE A 110 1.16 6.11 14.29
CA ILE A 110 2.08 7.05 14.96
C ILE A 110 1.47 8.45 14.99
N TRP A 111 0.88 8.91 13.89
CA TRP A 111 0.15 10.17 13.88
C TRP A 111 -0.99 10.17 14.89
N PHE A 112 -1.75 9.08 14.98
CA PHE A 112 -2.84 8.95 15.95
C PHE A 112 -2.35 9.17 17.39
N LEU A 113 -1.22 8.55 17.75
CA LEU A 113 -0.62 8.62 19.08
C LEU A 113 0.03 9.98 19.38
N THR A 114 0.86 10.48 18.45
CA THR A 114 1.74 11.64 18.66
C THR A 114 1.09 12.97 18.27
N ARG A 115 0.06 12.94 17.41
CA ARG A 115 -0.56 14.12 16.76
C ARG A 115 0.38 14.94 15.88
N GLU A 116 1.56 14.42 15.58
CA GLU A 116 2.56 15.10 14.75
C GLU A 116 2.17 15.12 13.27
N ARG A 117 2.48 16.22 12.57
CA ARG A 117 2.13 16.33 11.15
C ARG A 117 3.00 15.46 10.25
N THR A 118 4.23 15.15 10.68
CA THR A 118 5.20 14.39 9.88
C THR A 118 4.73 12.96 9.61
N PRO A 119 4.31 12.15 10.61
CA PRO A 119 3.73 10.83 10.34
C PRO A 119 2.44 10.90 9.50
N LEU A 120 1.61 11.94 9.65
CA LEU A 120 0.43 12.11 8.79
C LEU A 120 0.82 12.32 7.32
N ALA A 121 1.81 13.19 7.07
CA ALA A 121 2.33 13.43 5.72
C ALA A 121 2.96 12.16 5.13
N ALA A 122 3.67 11.37 5.94
CA ALA A 122 4.24 10.09 5.53
C ALA A 122 3.15 9.05 5.17
N ALA A 123 2.08 8.96 5.97
CA ALA A 123 0.93 8.10 5.68
C ALA A 123 0.25 8.52 4.37
N ALA A 124 0.02 9.83 4.18
CA ALA A 124 -0.55 10.36 2.95
C ALA A 124 0.33 10.07 1.72
N ALA A 125 1.65 10.25 1.84
CA ALA A 125 2.60 9.93 0.78
C ALA A 125 2.57 8.44 0.41
N ALA A 126 2.51 7.54 1.39
CA ALA A 126 2.38 6.11 1.16
C ALA A 126 1.07 5.77 0.42
N ILE A 127 -0.05 6.38 0.78
CA ILE A 127 -1.33 6.20 0.07
C ILE A 127 -1.24 6.70 -1.38
N VAL A 128 -0.59 7.84 -1.63
CA VAL A 128 -0.36 8.34 -2.99
C VAL A 128 0.49 7.37 -3.81
N VAL A 129 1.53 6.80 -3.22
CA VAL A 129 2.35 5.76 -3.88
C VAL A 129 1.52 4.51 -4.17
N LEU A 130 0.68 4.07 -3.22
CA LEU A 130 -0.22 2.95 -3.41
C LEU A 130 -1.17 3.22 -4.59
N PHE A 131 -1.77 4.41 -4.66
CA PHE A 131 -2.62 4.82 -5.79
C PHE A 131 -1.86 4.85 -7.13
N ALA A 132 -0.60 5.26 -7.13
CA ALA A 132 0.25 5.25 -8.32
C ALA A 132 0.58 3.83 -8.82
N LEU A 133 0.56 2.83 -7.94
CA LEU A 133 0.77 1.41 -8.25
C LEU A 133 -0.51 0.69 -8.71
N ARG A 134 -1.50 1.43 -9.24
CA ARG A 134 -2.79 0.87 -9.67
C ARG A 134 -2.63 -0.30 -10.65
N PRO A 135 -3.44 -1.37 -10.51
CA PRO A 135 -3.37 -2.54 -11.39
C PRO A 135 -3.67 -2.24 -12.87
N GLY A 136 -4.38 -1.14 -13.17
CA GLY A 136 -4.69 -0.76 -14.56
C GLY A 136 -3.48 -0.32 -15.40
N ARG A 137 -2.36 0.10 -14.78
CA ARG A 137 -1.15 0.48 -15.52
C ARG A 137 -0.53 -0.67 -16.31
N TYR A 138 -0.84 -1.91 -15.97
CA TYR A 138 -0.24 -3.13 -16.53
C TYR A 138 -1.10 -3.75 -17.65
N LEU A 139 -2.14 -3.05 -18.13
CA LEU A 139 -3.05 -3.55 -19.18
C LEU A 139 -3.47 -2.50 -20.22
N ASP A 140 -3.35 -1.20 -19.94
CA ASP A 140 -3.76 -0.14 -20.89
C ASP A 140 -2.78 0.04 -22.09
N GLN A 141 -1.80 -0.86 -22.27
CA GLN A 141 -0.81 -0.79 -23.37
C GLN A 141 -0.82 -2.01 -24.31
N SER A 142 -1.81 -2.91 -24.18
CA SER A 142 -2.03 -4.01 -25.14
C SER A 142 -2.97 -3.61 -26.26
#